data_AF-A0A661ZDI1-F1
#
_entry.id   AF-A0A661ZDI1-F1
#
_cell.length_a   1.000
_cell.length_b   1.000
_cell.length_c   1.000
_cell.angle_alpha   90.00
_cell.angle_beta   90.00
_cell.angle_gamma   90.00
#
_symmetry.space_group_name_H-M   'P 1'
#
loop_
_entity.id
_entity.type
_entity.pdbx_description
1 polymer ?
#
loop_
_entity_poly.entity_id
_entity_poly.type
_entity_poly.pdbx_seq_one_letter_code
_entity_poly.pdbx_strand_id
1 'polypeptide(L)' 'TMLDFCVRHNIYPDVEEFPMNKVNEAIEHLEKGKARFRIVLKNE' A
#
# COMPACT_ATOMS: atom_id res chain seq x y z
N THR A 1 -13.89 -5.52 16.06
CA THR A 1 -12.42 -5.56 15.89
C THR A 1 -11.93 -4.21 15.41
N MET A 2 -10.61 -3.99 15.30
CA MET A 2 -10.07 -2.76 14.74
C MET A 2 -10.54 -2.54 13.29
N LEU A 3 -10.61 -3.61 12.48
CA LEU A 3 -11.12 -3.54 11.11
C LEU A 3 -12.59 -3.10 11.04
N ASP A 4 -13.45 -3.62 11.93
CA ASP A 4 -14.87 -3.22 11.97
C ASP A 4 -15.06 -1.74 12.36
N PHE A 5 -14.13 -1.19 13.13
CA PHE A 5 -14.13 0.25 13.44
C PHE A 5 -13.73 1.06 12.20
N CYS A 6 -12.64 0.71 11.52
CA CYS A 6 -12.19 1.40 10.32
C CYS A 6 -13.27 1.42 9.23
N VAL A 7 -13.94 0.30 8.98
CA VAL A 7 -15.03 0.22 7.98
C VAL A 7 -16.20 1.14 8.36
N ARG A 8 -16.63 1.14 9.63
CA ARG A 8 -17.74 2.00 10.09
C ARG A 8 -17.42 3.50 10.02
N HIS A 9 -16.16 3.86 10.16
CA HIS A 9 -15.71 5.25 10.18
C HIS A 9 -15.04 5.71 8.87
N ASN A 10 -15.11 4.90 7.80
CA ASN A 10 -14.47 5.17 6.51
C ASN A 10 -12.97 5.53 6.63
N ILE A 11 -12.25 4.81 7.50
CA ILE A 11 -10.82 4.99 7.69
C ILE A 11 -10.09 4.02 6.77
N TYR A 12 -9.49 4.55 5.72
CA TYR A 12 -8.70 3.78 4.76
C TYR A 12 -7.29 4.38 4.65
N PRO A 13 -6.26 3.53 4.46
CA PRO A 13 -4.93 4.03 4.17
C PRO A 13 -4.87 4.62 2.76
N ASP A 14 -4.11 5.70 2.60
CA ASP A 14 -3.66 6.11 1.28
C ASP A 14 -2.58 5.13 0.82
N VAL A 15 -2.79 4.52 -0.35
CA VAL A 15 -1.93 3.47 -0.87
C VAL A 15 -1.42 3.78 -2.28
N GLU A 16 -0.21 3.30 -2.55
CA GLU A 16 0.37 3.25 -3.88
C GLU A 16 0.41 1.78 -4.33
N GLU A 17 -0.21 1.51 -5.47
CA GLU A 17 -0.37 0.15 -5.96
C GLU A 17 0.72 -0.21 -6.97
N PHE A 18 1.38 -1.34 -6.74
CA PHE A 18 2.36 -1.90 -7.67
C PHE A 18 1.96 -3.33 -8.04
N PRO A 19 2.15 -3.77 -9.29
CA PRO A 19 1.91 -5.16 -9.65
C PRO A 19 2.99 -6.05 -9.04
N MET A 20 2.61 -7.26 -8.63
CA MET A 20 3.50 -8.22 -7.95
C MET A 20 4.75 -8.55 -8.76
N ASN A 21 4.65 -8.57 -10.10
CA ASN A 21 5.79 -8.80 -11.00
C ASN A 21 6.85 -7.68 -10.95
N LYS A 22 6.54 -6.51 -10.40
CA LYS A 22 7.43 -5.35 -10.24
C LYS A 22 7.79 -5.09 -8.78
N VAL A 23 7.75 -6.11 -7.92
CA VAL A 23 8.06 -5.98 -6.48
C VAL A 23 9.42 -5.32 -6.21
N ASN A 24 10.45 -5.63 -7.00
CA ASN A 24 11.78 -5.03 -6.81
C ASN A 24 11.78 -3.51 -7.05
N GLU A 25 11.02 -3.05 -8.05
CA GLU A 25 10.85 -1.61 -8.32
C GLU A 25 10.11 -0.93 -7.15
N ALA A 26 9.10 -1.59 -6.60
CA ALA A 26 8.34 -1.09 -5.46
C ALA A 26 9.20 -0.97 -4.19
N ILE A 27 10.10 -1.94 -3.93
CA ILE A 27 11.04 -1.89 -2.81
C ILE A 27 12.06 -0.75 -3.01
N GLU A 28 12.64 -0.62 -4.20
CA GLU A 28 13.58 0.45 -4.49
C GLU A 28 12.91 1.84 -4.35
N HIS A 29 11.64 1.96 -4.75
CA HIS A 29 10.84 3.17 -4.58
C HIS A 29 10.65 3.53 -3.10
N LEU A 30 10.43 2.53 -2.24
CA LEU A 30 10.35 2.69 -0.80
C LEU A 30 11.69 3.13 -0.18
N GLU A 31 12.79 2.47 -0.55
CA GLU A 31 14.13 2.80 -0.06
C GLU A 31 14.55 4.23 -0.43
N LYS A 32 14.16 4.69 -1.62
CA LYS A 32 14.39 6.07 -2.07
C LYS A 32 13.52 7.12 -1.34
N GLY A 33 12.64 6.70 -0.42
CA GLY A 33 11.75 7.58 0.34
C GLY A 33 10.67 8.24 -0.52
N LYS A 34 10.37 7.68 -1.70
CA LYS A 34 9.37 8.24 -2.63
C LYS A 34 7.95 7.74 -2.36
N ALA A 35 7.82 6.66 -1.58
CA ALA A 35 6.54 6.03 -1.28
C ALA A 35 5.61 7.00 -0.53
N ARG A 36 4.40 7.18 -1.05
CA ARG A 36 3.35 7.92 -0.32
C ARG A 36 2.61 6.97 0.63
N PHE A 37 3.01 7.03 1.91
CA PHE A 37 2.45 6.28 3.03
C PHE A 37 2.64 4.76 2.97
N ARG A 38 1.94 4.05 2.07
CA ARG A 38 1.97 2.59 2.03
C ARG A 38 1.93 2.04 0.61
N ILE A 39 2.83 1.10 0.33
CA ILE A 39 2.83 0.31 -0.90
C ILE A 39 1.95 -0.93 -0.72
N VAL A 40 1.08 -1.22 -1.68
CA VAL A 40 0.28 -2.45 -1.77
C VAL A 40 0.60 -3.17 -3.08
N LEU A 41 0.97 -4.45 -2.97
CA LEU A 41 1.24 -5.28 -4.15
C LEU A 41 -0.04 -5.97 -4.61
N LYS A 42 -0.42 -5.75 -5.87
CA LYS A 42 -1.54 -6.43 -6.51
C LYS A 42 -1.07 -7.66 -7.28
N ASN A 43 -1.71 -8.78 -7.00
CA ASN A 43 -1.52 -10.02 -7.74
C ASN A 43 -2.67 -10.14 -8.75
N GLU A 44 -2.43 -9.69 -9.99
CA GLU A 44 -3.30 -9.93 -11.14
C GLU A 44 -2.79 -11.12 -11.95
#